data_AF-A0A521ID38-F1
#
_entry.id   AF-A0A521ID38-F1
#
_cell.length_a   1.000
_cell.length_b   1.000
_cell.length_c   1.000
_cell.angle_alpha   90.00
_cell.angle_beta   90.00
_cell.angle_gamma   90.00
#
_symmetry.space_group_name_H-M   'P 1'
#
loop_
_entity.id
_entity.type
_entity.pdbx_description
1 polymer ?
#
loop_
_entity_poly.entity_id
_entity_poly.type
_entity_poly.pdbx_seq_one_letter_code
_entity_poly.pdbx_strand_id
1 'polypeptide(L)'
;MICAISYLHNGIIASSNSDRGKETGTSILVVGFRDPTEEDQDPKAIAQEIIRAAEQNFWPSIFNNTLSVQVEVRDPIKNLILFSNSADEGDRKEFVACLRAYQQEACGSELNNPGDIAEVPIELTIPARIDGSAPLIRAEASLVVRLAEESRDKTKDVNQIASFRGPGMVINYQTYTYLSQTQRPFHGILVCGKARRMPNKSDIALDEFLRAAEPPEHKNWVVTPKLKVTYKRGYKQLLDELRQRVKDVLKDLVSAKPQEGTDGPRLLMKLFPLGDKSNLPPSPRNPITLKNPDAKFVNGRWEFSGRLAVRSDNSKKWQAALDLRFQAEDASDSSGGVIDTFVIDKNAEAKGVETKVENGVGVLRGPASVRQVDFSGKTDPTKYPTDAKRATVSLDFRPTVVEEH
;
A
#
# COMPACT_ATOMS: atom_id res chain seq x y z
N MET A 1 -24.71 -14.40 -13.59
CA MET A 1 -24.76 -13.45 -14.74
C MET A 1 -23.80 -13.95 -15.79
N ILE A 2 -24.28 -14.34 -16.97
CA ILE A 2 -23.42 -14.77 -18.08
C ILE A 2 -23.09 -13.53 -18.90
N CYS A 3 -21.82 -13.16 -18.99
CA CYS A 3 -21.34 -12.19 -19.97
C CYS A 3 -20.77 -12.94 -21.17
N ALA A 4 -21.53 -13.03 -22.26
CA ALA A 4 -21.06 -13.60 -23.51
C ALA A 4 -20.55 -12.47 -24.40
N ILE A 5 -19.23 -12.39 -24.62
CA ILE A 5 -18.66 -11.45 -25.58
C ILE A 5 -18.35 -12.22 -26.86
N SER A 6 -19.11 -11.91 -27.92
CA SER A 6 -18.88 -12.48 -29.24
C SER A 6 -18.11 -11.48 -30.09
N TYR A 7 -17.03 -11.91 -30.71
CA TYR A 7 -16.26 -11.09 -31.66
C TYR A 7 -16.55 -11.57 -33.10
N LEU A 8 -17.00 -10.64 -33.96
CA LEU A 8 -17.26 -10.91 -35.39
C LEU A 8 -16.26 -10.15 -36.26
N HIS A 9 -15.61 -10.86 -37.19
CA HIS A 9 -14.62 -10.30 -38.10
C HIS A 9 -15.10 -10.33 -39.57
N ASN A 10 -15.42 -9.15 -40.12
CA ASN A 10 -16.09 -8.87 -41.40
C ASN A 10 -17.63 -8.86 -41.32
N GLY A 11 -18.18 -7.70 -41.70
CA GLY A 11 -19.56 -7.32 -41.49
C GLY A 11 -20.57 -8.27 -42.13
N ILE A 12 -21.56 -8.65 -41.34
CA ILE A 12 -23.01 -8.56 -41.56
C ILE A 12 -23.66 -8.86 -40.20
N ILE A 13 -24.75 -8.16 -39.89
CA ILE A 13 -25.52 -8.27 -38.65
C ILE A 13 -26.17 -9.66 -38.57
N ALA A 14 -25.70 -10.51 -37.66
CA ALA A 14 -26.42 -11.70 -37.25
C ALA A 14 -26.63 -11.61 -35.74
N SER A 15 -27.91 -11.59 -35.33
CA SER A 15 -28.34 -11.62 -33.93
C SER A 15 -27.61 -12.73 -33.19
N SER A 16 -26.89 -12.41 -32.12
CA SER A 16 -26.23 -13.39 -31.26
C SER A 16 -27.29 -14.23 -30.55
N ASN A 17 -27.67 -15.35 -31.14
CA ASN A 17 -28.43 -16.39 -30.50
C ASN A 17 -27.48 -17.22 -29.63
N SER A 18 -26.90 -16.60 -28.59
CA SER A 18 -26.33 -17.36 -27.48
C SER A 18 -27.52 -18.00 -26.78
N ASP A 19 -27.65 -19.32 -26.84
CA ASP A 19 -28.71 -20.05 -26.16
C ASP A 19 -28.57 -19.80 -24.64
N ARG A 20 -29.42 -18.93 -24.08
CA ARG A 20 -29.30 -18.45 -22.69
C ARG A 20 -30.02 -19.34 -21.67
N GLY A 21 -30.70 -20.40 -22.09
CA GLY A 21 -31.56 -21.16 -21.20
C GLY A 21 -32.53 -20.26 -20.40
N LYS A 22 -32.65 -20.48 -19.08
CA LYS A 22 -33.49 -19.68 -18.15
C LYS A 22 -32.70 -18.63 -17.34
N GLU A 23 -31.44 -18.38 -17.67
CA GLU A 23 -30.57 -17.53 -16.85
C GLU A 23 -30.52 -16.08 -17.32
N THR A 24 -30.37 -15.14 -16.38
CA THR A 24 -30.20 -13.71 -16.69
C THR A 24 -28.72 -13.40 -17.00
N GLY A 25 -28.48 -12.64 -18.07
CA GLY A 25 -27.14 -12.32 -18.54
C GLY A 25 -27.10 -11.16 -19.52
N THR A 26 -25.90 -10.63 -19.73
CA THR A 26 -25.62 -9.56 -20.69
C THR A 26 -24.79 -10.17 -21.81
N SER A 27 -25.16 -9.98 -23.07
CA SER A 27 -24.28 -10.34 -24.19
C SER A 27 -23.83 -9.05 -24.84
N ILE A 28 -22.54 -8.96 -25.15
CA ILE A 28 -21.97 -7.84 -25.87
C ILE A 28 -21.39 -8.42 -27.15
N LEU A 29 -21.79 -7.87 -28.29
CA LEU A 29 -21.18 -8.20 -29.56
C LEU A 29 -20.17 -7.10 -29.89
N VAL A 30 -18.89 -7.45 -29.90
CA VAL A 30 -17.83 -6.56 -30.36
C VAL A 30 -17.63 -6.86 -31.85
N VAL A 31 -18.18 -6.00 -32.70
CA VAL A 31 -17.92 -6.07 -34.14
C VAL A 31 -16.56 -5.43 -34.37
N GLY A 32 -15.62 -6.17 -34.94
CA GLY A 32 -14.29 -5.65 -35.23
C GLY A 32 -14.39 -4.41 -36.12
N PHE A 33 -14.00 -3.25 -35.60
CA PHE A 33 -13.78 -2.04 -36.38
C PHE A 33 -12.30 -2.00 -36.75
N ARG A 34 -12.03 -1.90 -38.06
CA ARG A 34 -10.67 -1.86 -38.59
C ARG A 34 -10.27 -0.41 -38.76
N ASP A 35 -9.27 0.05 -37.99
CA ASP A 35 -8.57 1.28 -38.33
C ASP A 35 -7.58 0.98 -39.47
N PRO A 36 -7.71 1.62 -40.65
CA PRO A 36 -6.80 1.36 -41.77
C PRO A 36 -5.34 1.80 -41.52
N THR A 37 -5.06 2.46 -40.40
CA THR A 37 -3.73 2.95 -40.02
C THR A 37 -3.06 2.17 -38.89
N GLU A 38 -3.75 1.23 -38.24
CA GLU A 38 -3.17 0.39 -37.18
C GLU A 38 -2.87 -1.04 -37.68
N GLU A 39 -1.88 -1.70 -37.07
CA GLU A 39 -1.59 -3.11 -37.33
C GLU A 39 -2.76 -3.99 -36.87
N ASP A 40 -3.11 -5.01 -37.68
CA ASP A 40 -4.22 -5.92 -37.40
C ASP A 40 -3.97 -6.68 -36.06
N GLN A 41 -4.73 -6.39 -35.02
CA GLN A 41 -4.74 -7.19 -33.78
C GLN A 41 -5.48 -8.52 -34.02
N ASP A 42 -4.86 -9.64 -33.61
CA ASP A 42 -5.50 -10.97 -33.64
C ASP A 42 -6.74 -10.99 -32.72
N PRO A 43 -7.94 -11.29 -33.25
CA PRO A 43 -9.17 -11.42 -32.44
C PRO A 43 -9.03 -12.39 -31.27
N LYS A 44 -8.18 -13.42 -31.39
CA LYS A 44 -7.89 -14.35 -30.28
C LYS A 44 -7.11 -13.68 -29.16
N ALA A 45 -6.19 -12.77 -29.49
CA ALA A 45 -5.46 -11.99 -28.50
C ALA A 45 -6.40 -11.07 -27.72
N ILE A 46 -7.31 -10.37 -28.41
CA ILE A 46 -8.35 -9.54 -27.77
C ILE A 46 -9.24 -10.41 -26.85
N ALA A 47 -9.67 -11.59 -27.32
CA ALA A 47 -10.46 -12.51 -26.51
C ALA A 47 -9.72 -12.96 -25.24
N GLN A 48 -8.42 -13.24 -25.34
CA GLN A 48 -7.58 -13.56 -24.18
C GLN A 48 -7.40 -12.36 -23.24
N GLU A 49 -7.27 -11.14 -23.75
CA GLU A 49 -7.20 -9.93 -22.91
C GLU A 49 -8.49 -9.70 -22.12
N ILE A 50 -9.65 -9.92 -22.74
CA ILE A 50 -10.94 -9.83 -22.07
C ILE A 50 -11.03 -10.87 -20.94
N ILE A 51 -10.59 -12.10 -21.18
CA ILE A 51 -10.56 -13.15 -20.16
C ILE A 51 -9.64 -12.76 -19.01
N ARG A 52 -8.41 -12.33 -19.30
CA ARG A 52 -7.45 -11.88 -18.26
C ARG A 52 -7.99 -10.68 -17.48
N ALA A 53 -8.67 -9.74 -18.13
CA ALA A 53 -9.30 -8.61 -17.46
C ALA A 53 -10.45 -9.08 -16.55
N ALA A 54 -11.22 -10.08 -16.96
CA ALA A 54 -12.25 -10.69 -16.13
C ALA A 54 -11.65 -11.41 -14.91
N GLU A 55 -10.64 -12.24 -15.10
CA GLU A 55 -9.90 -12.93 -14.02
C GLU A 55 -9.26 -11.93 -13.06
N GLN A 56 -8.68 -10.84 -13.56
CA GLN A 56 -8.07 -9.81 -12.72
C GLN A 56 -9.11 -9.01 -11.92
N ASN A 57 -10.22 -8.61 -12.53
CA ASN A 57 -11.12 -7.65 -11.89
C ASN A 57 -12.33 -8.29 -11.24
N PHE A 58 -12.67 -9.54 -11.56
CA PHE A 58 -13.90 -10.19 -11.12
C PHE A 58 -13.69 -11.59 -10.52
N TRP A 59 -12.45 -11.98 -10.21
CA TRP A 59 -12.18 -13.24 -9.50
C TRP A 59 -13.03 -13.41 -8.21
N PRO A 60 -13.39 -12.37 -7.41
CA PRO A 60 -14.25 -12.59 -6.25
C PRO A 60 -15.64 -13.11 -6.63
N SER A 61 -16.22 -12.55 -7.69
CA SER A 61 -17.54 -12.96 -8.18
C SER A 61 -17.53 -14.29 -8.92
N ILE A 62 -16.43 -14.57 -9.64
CA ILE A 62 -16.19 -15.85 -10.29
C ILE A 62 -16.04 -16.96 -9.24
N PHE A 63 -15.19 -16.75 -8.22
CA PHE A 63 -15.03 -17.67 -7.09
C PHE A 63 -16.37 -17.97 -6.38
N ASN A 64 -17.20 -16.94 -6.20
CA ASN A 64 -18.52 -17.07 -5.56
C ASN A 64 -19.59 -17.65 -6.48
N ASN A 65 -19.26 -18.02 -7.72
CA ASN A 65 -20.21 -18.47 -8.75
C ASN A 65 -21.37 -17.50 -9.00
N THR A 66 -21.16 -16.20 -8.76
CA THR A 66 -22.16 -15.14 -9.02
C THR A 66 -21.99 -14.52 -10.41
N LEU A 67 -20.81 -14.64 -10.99
CA LEU A 67 -20.46 -14.23 -12.34
C LEU A 67 -19.76 -15.38 -13.07
N SER A 68 -20.16 -15.60 -14.33
CA SER A 68 -19.40 -16.44 -15.27
C SER A 68 -19.17 -15.62 -16.54
N VAL A 69 -17.94 -15.63 -17.04
CA VAL A 69 -17.55 -14.90 -18.24
C VAL A 69 -17.03 -15.91 -19.25
N GLN A 70 -17.65 -15.92 -20.42
CA GLN A 70 -17.25 -16.76 -21.54
C GLN A 70 -17.02 -15.88 -22.76
N VAL A 71 -15.90 -16.07 -23.44
CA VAL A 71 -15.53 -15.29 -24.62
C VAL A 71 -15.39 -16.24 -25.80
N GLU A 72 -16.07 -15.89 -26.89
CA GLU A 72 -16.04 -16.67 -28.12
C GLU A 72 -15.66 -15.79 -29.32
N VAL A 73 -14.72 -16.29 -30.12
CA VAL A 73 -14.37 -15.72 -31.42
C VAL A 73 -14.95 -16.62 -32.50
N ARG A 74 -15.70 -16.05 -33.43
CA ARG A 74 -16.35 -16.80 -34.52
C ARG A 74 -15.92 -16.27 -35.88
N ASP A 75 -15.73 -17.20 -36.82
CA ASP A 75 -15.66 -16.88 -38.24
C ASP A 75 -17.09 -16.56 -38.71
N PRO A 76 -17.39 -15.34 -39.18
CA PRO A 76 -18.76 -14.98 -39.55
C PRO A 76 -19.25 -15.64 -40.84
N ILE A 77 -18.34 -16.05 -41.71
CA ILE A 77 -18.69 -16.66 -43.00
C ILE A 77 -18.98 -18.14 -42.80
N LYS A 78 -18.11 -18.83 -42.05
CA LYS A 78 -18.23 -20.27 -41.78
C LYS A 78 -19.07 -20.60 -40.56
N ASN A 79 -19.45 -19.60 -39.76
CA ASN A 79 -20.09 -19.73 -38.46
C ASN A 79 -19.35 -20.71 -37.52
N LEU A 80 -18.01 -20.76 -37.63
CA LEU A 80 -17.16 -21.67 -36.88
C LEU A 80 -16.58 -20.95 -35.66
N ILE A 81 -16.58 -21.61 -34.49
CA ILE A 81 -15.90 -21.11 -33.29
C ILE A 81 -14.39 -21.28 -33.49
N LEU A 82 -13.66 -20.17 -33.56
CA LEU A 82 -12.21 -20.13 -33.71
C LEU A 82 -11.48 -20.12 -32.36
N PHE A 83 -12.16 -19.67 -31.31
CA PHE A 83 -11.70 -19.64 -29.93
C PHE A 83 -12.92 -19.61 -29.00
N SER A 84 -12.87 -20.37 -27.92
CA SER A 84 -13.85 -20.32 -26.84
C SER A 84 -13.12 -20.64 -25.55
N ASN A 85 -13.25 -19.77 -24.55
CA ASN A 85 -12.68 -19.99 -23.24
C ASN A 85 -13.49 -19.21 -22.19
N SER A 86 -13.39 -19.63 -20.94
CA SER A 86 -14.08 -19.03 -19.81
C SER A 86 -13.08 -18.49 -18.81
N ALA A 87 -13.41 -17.37 -18.18
CA ALA A 87 -12.61 -16.83 -17.09
C ALA A 87 -12.77 -17.69 -15.84
N ASP A 88 -11.65 -17.95 -15.17
CA ASP A 88 -11.62 -18.60 -13.86
C ASP A 88 -10.99 -17.67 -12.80
N GLU A 89 -10.38 -18.23 -11.76
CA GLU A 89 -9.69 -17.48 -10.71
C GLU A 89 -8.35 -16.88 -11.18
N GLY A 90 -7.87 -17.26 -12.37
CA GLY A 90 -6.59 -16.86 -12.95
C GLY A 90 -5.40 -17.18 -12.04
N ASP A 91 -4.39 -16.32 -12.07
CA ASP A 91 -3.19 -16.42 -11.21
C ASP A 91 -3.37 -15.74 -9.84
N ARG A 92 -4.62 -15.56 -9.36
CA ARG A 92 -4.93 -14.84 -8.10
C ARG A 92 -5.04 -15.77 -6.89
N LYS A 93 -4.26 -16.85 -6.88
CA LYS A 93 -4.42 -17.98 -5.95
C LYS A 93 -4.34 -17.56 -4.48
N GLU A 94 -3.47 -16.62 -4.16
CA GLU A 94 -3.23 -16.13 -2.80
C GLU A 94 -4.39 -15.26 -2.31
N PHE A 95 -4.96 -14.42 -3.18
CA PHE A 95 -6.15 -13.63 -2.86
C PHE A 95 -7.40 -14.51 -2.75
N VAL A 96 -7.53 -15.50 -3.63
CA VAL A 96 -8.62 -16.48 -3.54
C VAL A 96 -8.50 -17.32 -2.27
N ALA A 97 -7.29 -17.69 -1.84
CA ALA A 97 -7.08 -18.37 -0.58
C ALA A 97 -7.59 -17.52 0.61
N CYS A 98 -7.33 -16.20 0.62
CA CYS A 98 -7.91 -15.29 1.62
C CYS A 98 -9.44 -15.28 1.56
N LEU A 99 -10.03 -15.18 0.38
CA LEU A 99 -11.49 -15.14 0.23
C LEU A 99 -12.14 -16.46 0.64
N ARG A 100 -11.52 -17.59 0.29
CA ARG A 100 -11.97 -18.93 0.70
C ARG A 100 -11.94 -19.09 2.20
N ALA A 101 -10.82 -18.75 2.85
CA ALA A 101 -10.69 -18.80 4.30
C ALA A 101 -11.69 -17.87 5.00
N TYR A 102 -11.89 -16.67 4.44
CA TYR A 102 -12.93 -15.75 4.89
C TYR A 102 -14.30 -16.43 4.84
N GLN A 103 -14.73 -16.96 3.70
CA GLN A 103 -16.06 -17.58 3.59
C GLN A 103 -16.27 -18.80 4.48
N GLN A 104 -15.22 -19.57 4.72
CA GLN A 104 -15.26 -20.77 5.56
C GLN A 104 -15.09 -20.47 7.06
N GLU A 105 -14.96 -19.19 7.43
CA GLU A 105 -14.68 -18.75 8.80
C GLU A 105 -13.41 -19.39 9.38
N ALA A 106 -12.45 -19.69 8.51
CA ALA A 106 -11.19 -20.37 8.85
C ALA A 106 -10.04 -19.38 9.11
N CYS A 107 -10.34 -18.10 9.28
CA CYS A 107 -9.36 -17.07 9.60
C CYS A 107 -9.05 -17.05 11.10
N GLY A 108 -7.77 -16.96 11.44
CA GLY A 108 -7.31 -16.67 12.80
C GLY A 108 -7.34 -15.17 13.11
N SER A 109 -6.76 -14.81 14.26
CA SER A 109 -6.57 -13.41 14.68
C SER A 109 -5.13 -12.92 14.53
N GLU A 110 -4.17 -13.81 14.28
CA GLU A 110 -2.74 -13.49 14.21
C GLU A 110 -2.05 -14.18 13.04
N LEU A 111 -0.89 -13.66 12.63
CA LEU A 111 -0.04 -14.19 11.56
C LEU A 111 1.29 -14.65 12.14
N ASN A 112 1.41 -15.93 12.49
CA ASN A 112 2.61 -16.48 13.12
C ASN A 112 3.55 -17.11 12.08
N ASN A 113 3.00 -17.97 11.23
CA ASN A 113 3.73 -18.74 10.22
C ASN A 113 3.32 -18.35 8.80
N PRO A 114 4.20 -18.52 7.79
CA PRO A 114 3.82 -18.36 6.39
C PRO A 114 2.62 -19.24 6.04
N GLY A 115 1.65 -18.66 5.33
CA GLY A 115 0.39 -19.31 5.01
C GLY A 115 -0.74 -19.06 6.03
N ASP A 116 -0.44 -18.57 7.24
CA ASP A 116 -1.47 -18.15 8.19
C ASP A 116 -2.35 -17.05 7.58
N ILE A 117 -3.64 -17.08 7.90
CA ILE A 117 -4.62 -16.10 7.43
C ILE A 117 -5.33 -15.52 8.64
N ALA A 118 -5.29 -14.20 8.77
CA ALA A 118 -5.97 -13.46 9.84
C ALA A 118 -7.07 -12.57 9.28
N GLU A 119 -8.19 -12.46 10.01
CA GLU A 119 -9.24 -11.48 9.75
C GLU A 119 -9.26 -10.43 10.86
N VAL A 120 -9.30 -9.16 10.48
CA VAL A 120 -9.47 -8.03 11.41
C VAL A 120 -10.58 -7.09 10.92
N PRO A 121 -11.57 -6.74 11.75
CA PRO A 121 -12.59 -5.76 11.39
C PRO A 121 -12.03 -4.34 11.37
N ILE A 122 -12.43 -3.56 10.37
CA ILE A 122 -12.13 -2.14 10.22
C ILE A 122 -13.42 -1.36 10.45
N GLU A 123 -13.57 -0.80 11.65
CA GLU A 123 -14.73 0.02 11.99
C GLU A 123 -14.68 1.39 11.29
N LEU A 124 -15.82 1.86 10.81
CA LEU A 124 -15.99 3.12 10.09
C LEU A 124 -17.27 3.82 10.53
N THR A 125 -17.30 5.15 10.39
CA THR A 125 -18.51 5.94 10.65
C THR A 125 -18.99 6.63 9.38
N ILE A 126 -20.10 6.14 8.82
CA ILE A 126 -20.75 6.66 7.62
C ILE A 126 -21.47 7.96 7.96
N PRO A 127 -21.18 9.08 7.26
CA PRO A 127 -21.89 10.33 7.48
C PRO A 127 -23.37 10.18 7.11
N ALA A 128 -24.23 10.96 7.77
CA ALA A 128 -25.66 11.01 7.42
C ALA A 128 -25.88 11.50 5.98
N ARG A 129 -26.97 11.08 5.35
CA ARG A 129 -27.38 11.60 4.05
C ARG A 129 -27.98 13.00 4.15
N ILE A 130 -27.87 13.76 3.06
CA ILE A 130 -28.39 15.13 2.97
C ILE A 130 -29.92 15.14 2.96
N ASP A 131 -30.54 14.19 2.25
CA ASP A 131 -31.99 14.02 2.13
C ASP A 131 -32.67 13.49 3.40
N GLY A 132 -31.90 13.16 4.45
CA GLY A 132 -32.41 12.60 5.70
C GLY A 132 -32.79 11.11 5.62
N SER A 133 -32.56 10.43 4.49
CA SER A 133 -32.96 9.02 4.32
C SER A 133 -32.14 8.07 5.20
N ALA A 134 -30.96 8.49 5.66
CA ALA A 134 -30.09 7.71 6.53
C ALA A 134 -29.36 8.62 7.54
N PRO A 135 -29.37 8.27 8.84
CA PRO A 135 -28.59 8.98 9.85
C PRO A 135 -27.10 8.62 9.74
N LEU A 136 -26.30 9.15 10.67
CA LEU A 136 -24.92 8.72 10.87
C LEU A 136 -24.93 7.27 11.37
N ILE A 137 -24.16 6.40 10.72
CA ILE A 137 -24.20 4.94 10.95
C ILE A 137 -22.79 4.43 11.15
N ARG A 138 -22.56 3.59 12.17
CA ARG A 138 -21.33 2.80 12.29
C ARG A 138 -21.44 1.56 11.41
N ALA A 139 -20.38 1.26 10.69
CA ALA A 139 -20.27 0.11 9.80
C ALA A 139 -18.87 -0.49 9.88
N GLU A 140 -18.66 -1.63 9.25
CA GLU A 140 -17.39 -2.36 9.29
C GLU A 140 -17.02 -2.87 7.90
N ALA A 141 -15.72 -2.94 7.63
CA ALA A 141 -15.14 -3.75 6.56
C ALA A 141 -14.30 -4.88 7.16
N SER A 142 -14.16 -6.01 6.47
CA SER A 142 -13.29 -7.10 6.90
C SER A 142 -11.97 -7.02 6.14
N LEU A 143 -10.85 -6.81 6.84
CA LEU A 143 -9.52 -6.94 6.28
C LEU A 143 -9.03 -8.36 6.54
N VAL A 144 -8.70 -9.10 5.48
CA VAL A 144 -8.21 -10.47 5.58
C VAL A 144 -6.83 -10.54 4.96
N VAL A 145 -5.85 -11.03 5.71
CA VAL A 145 -4.44 -10.99 5.36
C VAL A 145 -3.86 -12.37 5.48
N ARG A 146 -3.14 -12.83 4.46
CA ARG A 146 -2.34 -14.04 4.44
C ARG A 146 -0.87 -13.68 4.50
N LEU A 147 -0.12 -14.30 5.41
CA LEU A 147 1.34 -14.18 5.43
C LEU A 147 1.94 -14.96 4.27
N ALA A 148 2.81 -14.32 3.49
CA ALA A 148 3.46 -14.94 2.34
C ALA A 148 4.74 -15.68 2.74
N GLU A 149 5.16 -16.64 1.92
CA GLU A 149 6.42 -17.36 2.07
C GLU A 149 7.50 -16.71 1.20
N GLU A 150 8.54 -16.10 1.80
CA GLU A 150 9.58 -15.31 1.09
C GLU A 150 10.27 -16.05 -0.07
N SER A 151 10.47 -17.35 0.06
CA SER A 151 11.18 -18.17 -0.94
C SER A 151 10.31 -18.56 -2.13
N ARG A 152 8.99 -18.64 -1.93
CA ARG A 152 8.03 -19.27 -2.84
C ARG A 152 7.10 -18.27 -3.51
N ASP A 153 6.71 -17.24 -2.79
CA ASP A 153 5.76 -16.22 -3.24
C ASP A 153 6.53 -15.06 -3.91
N LYS A 154 7.18 -15.33 -5.05
CA LYS A 154 7.88 -14.32 -5.89
C LYS A 154 6.93 -13.66 -6.90
N THR A 155 5.65 -13.54 -6.57
CA THR A 155 4.62 -13.02 -7.48
C THR A 155 4.70 -11.49 -7.57
N LYS A 156 4.11 -10.91 -8.63
CA LYS A 156 4.03 -9.44 -8.79
C LYS A 156 3.11 -8.76 -7.78
N ASP A 157 2.30 -9.54 -7.06
CA ASP A 157 1.20 -9.04 -6.23
C ASP A 157 1.49 -9.10 -4.72
N VAL A 158 2.74 -9.39 -4.34
CA VAL A 158 3.17 -9.37 -2.94
C VAL A 158 3.00 -7.97 -2.35
N ASN A 159 2.60 -7.93 -1.08
CA ASN A 159 2.31 -6.73 -0.31
C ASN A 159 1.14 -5.91 -0.88
N GLN A 160 0.17 -6.56 -1.53
CA GLN A 160 -1.03 -5.90 -2.05
C GLN A 160 -2.29 -6.31 -1.31
N ILE A 161 -3.22 -5.36 -1.24
CA ILE A 161 -4.60 -5.59 -0.81
C ILE A 161 -5.54 -5.37 -1.99
N ALA A 162 -6.29 -6.40 -2.36
CA ALA A 162 -7.39 -6.31 -3.32
C ALA A 162 -8.66 -5.84 -2.60
N SER A 163 -9.17 -4.66 -2.94
CA SER A 163 -10.39 -4.12 -2.32
C SER A 163 -11.60 -4.30 -3.22
N PHE A 164 -12.70 -4.80 -2.68
CA PHE A 164 -13.94 -4.95 -3.43
C PHE A 164 -15.17 -4.77 -2.53
N ARG A 165 -16.30 -4.51 -3.17
CA ARG A 165 -17.63 -4.43 -2.53
C ARG A 165 -18.64 -5.31 -3.26
N GLY A 166 -19.84 -5.41 -2.70
CA GLY A 166 -21.01 -6.15 -3.19
C GLY A 166 -20.84 -6.93 -4.49
N PRO A 167 -20.89 -6.28 -5.68
CA PRO A 167 -20.82 -6.94 -6.99
C PRO A 167 -19.58 -7.81 -7.26
N GLY A 168 -18.60 -7.81 -6.35
CA GLY A 168 -17.36 -8.60 -6.40
C GLY A 168 -16.42 -8.21 -7.54
N MET A 169 -16.52 -6.95 -7.97
CA MET A 169 -15.50 -6.31 -8.80
C MET A 169 -14.41 -5.72 -7.90
N VAL A 170 -13.15 -6.05 -8.18
CA VAL A 170 -11.98 -5.46 -7.55
C VAL A 170 -11.85 -4.01 -8.02
N ILE A 171 -11.93 -3.08 -7.07
CA ILE A 171 -11.82 -1.65 -7.34
C ILE A 171 -10.35 -1.25 -7.45
N ASN A 172 -9.49 -1.81 -6.61
CA ASN A 172 -8.06 -1.57 -6.68
C ASN A 172 -7.24 -2.70 -6.08
N TYR A 173 -5.98 -2.73 -6.50
CA TYR A 173 -4.89 -3.45 -5.85
C TYR A 173 -3.97 -2.41 -5.23
N GLN A 174 -4.05 -2.25 -3.91
CA GLN A 174 -3.26 -1.25 -3.19
C GLN A 174 -1.99 -1.91 -2.63
N THR A 175 -0.83 -1.44 -3.09
CA THR A 175 0.47 -1.88 -2.56
C THR A 175 0.81 -1.16 -1.26
N TYR A 176 1.32 -1.91 -0.28
CA TYR A 176 1.76 -1.43 1.02
C TYR A 176 3.18 -1.94 1.31
N THR A 177 4.17 -1.13 0.97
CA THR A 177 5.58 -1.38 1.31
C THR A 177 6.06 -0.47 2.43
N TYR A 178 7.11 -0.89 3.14
CA TYR A 178 7.76 -0.12 4.19
C TYR A 178 6.81 0.25 5.36
N LEU A 179 5.89 -0.63 5.72
CA LEU A 179 5.01 -0.47 6.89
C LEU A 179 5.83 -0.47 8.19
N SER A 180 6.88 -1.29 8.24
CA SER A 180 7.89 -1.36 9.29
C SER A 180 9.20 -1.93 8.74
N GLN A 181 10.29 -1.85 9.52
CA GLN A 181 11.57 -2.48 9.16
C GLN A 181 11.50 -4.01 9.16
N THR A 182 10.53 -4.58 9.88
CA THR A 182 10.33 -6.02 10.02
C THR A 182 9.07 -6.49 9.30
N GLN A 183 8.63 -5.74 8.27
CA GLN A 183 7.49 -6.11 7.46
C GLN A 183 7.76 -7.44 6.76
N ARG A 184 6.97 -8.45 7.11
CA ARG A 184 6.93 -9.73 6.41
C ARG A 184 6.06 -9.60 5.16
N PRO A 185 6.36 -10.31 4.07
CA PRO A 185 5.55 -10.25 2.85
C PRO A 185 4.16 -10.83 3.10
N PHE A 186 3.15 -10.30 2.41
CA PHE A 186 1.77 -10.73 2.59
C PHE A 186 0.93 -10.55 1.33
N HIS A 187 -0.25 -11.17 1.31
CA HIS A 187 -1.34 -10.88 0.37
C HIS A 187 -2.60 -10.63 1.17
N GLY A 188 -3.53 -9.81 0.70
CA GLY A 188 -4.77 -9.63 1.42
C GLY A 188 -5.91 -9.07 0.61
N ILE A 189 -7.09 -9.08 1.23
CA ILE A 189 -8.33 -8.62 0.65
C ILE A 189 -9.03 -7.70 1.63
N LEU A 190 -9.69 -6.67 1.11
CA LEU A 190 -10.56 -5.79 1.88
C LEU A 190 -11.99 -5.98 1.40
N VAL A 191 -12.79 -6.66 2.22
CA VAL A 191 -14.17 -7.02 1.91
C VAL A 191 -15.10 -5.96 2.50
N CYS A 192 -15.78 -5.21 1.63
CA CYS A 192 -16.64 -4.10 2.04
C CYS A 192 -18.12 -4.31 1.71
N GLY A 193 -18.97 -3.78 2.58
CA GLY A 193 -20.41 -3.66 2.37
C GLY A 193 -21.06 -5.00 2.03
N LYS A 194 -21.84 -5.05 0.94
CA LYS A 194 -22.61 -6.24 0.55
C LYS A 194 -21.77 -7.47 0.21
N ALA A 195 -20.45 -7.34 0.07
CA ALA A 195 -19.56 -8.48 -0.17
C ALA A 195 -19.23 -9.26 1.11
N ARG A 196 -19.56 -8.73 2.30
CA ARG A 196 -19.38 -9.47 3.56
C ARG A 196 -20.33 -10.67 3.63
N ARG A 197 -19.96 -11.73 4.36
CA ARG A 197 -20.69 -13.03 4.43
C ARG A 197 -22.18 -12.89 4.73
N MET A 198 -22.53 -12.06 5.72
CA MET A 198 -23.91 -11.84 6.17
C MET A 198 -24.14 -10.33 6.28
N PRO A 199 -24.38 -9.63 5.16
CA PRO A 199 -24.43 -8.18 5.16
C PRO A 199 -25.68 -7.69 5.89
N ASN A 200 -25.47 -6.83 6.89
CA ASN A 200 -26.52 -6.17 7.64
C ASN A 200 -26.83 -4.77 7.06
N LYS A 201 -27.72 -4.01 7.72
CA LYS A 201 -28.11 -2.66 7.25
C LYS A 201 -26.93 -1.68 7.17
N SER A 202 -25.95 -1.78 8.07
CA SER A 202 -24.76 -0.95 8.05
C SER A 202 -23.82 -1.31 6.89
N ASP A 203 -23.72 -2.60 6.55
CA ASP A 203 -22.96 -3.06 5.39
C ASP A 203 -23.61 -2.59 4.08
N ILE A 204 -24.95 -2.60 4.00
CA ILE A 204 -25.68 -2.03 2.86
C ILE A 204 -25.40 -0.53 2.74
N ALA A 205 -25.42 0.21 3.86
CA ALA A 205 -25.10 1.63 3.86
C ALA A 205 -23.64 1.89 3.43
N LEU A 206 -22.69 1.05 3.84
CA LEU A 206 -21.29 1.14 3.43
C LEU A 206 -21.13 0.85 1.92
N ASP A 207 -21.81 -0.17 1.40
CA ASP A 207 -21.83 -0.49 -0.04
C ASP A 207 -22.35 0.70 -0.87
N GLU A 208 -23.43 1.34 -0.42
CA GLU A 208 -23.98 2.53 -1.10
C GLU A 208 -23.03 3.72 -1.03
N PHE A 209 -22.39 3.94 0.11
CA PHE A 209 -21.40 5.01 0.29
C PHE A 209 -20.20 4.81 -0.64
N LEU A 210 -19.62 3.61 -0.64
CA LEU A 210 -18.46 3.28 -1.48
C LEU A 210 -18.82 3.30 -2.96
N ARG A 211 -20.02 2.82 -3.34
CA ARG A 211 -20.55 2.97 -4.71
C ARG A 211 -20.67 4.44 -5.12
N ALA A 212 -21.04 5.33 -4.21
CA ALA A 212 -21.05 6.76 -4.50
C ALA A 212 -19.63 7.33 -4.62
N ALA A 213 -18.64 6.75 -3.96
CA ALA A 213 -17.23 7.13 -4.04
C ALA A 213 -16.49 6.56 -5.27
N GLU A 214 -17.13 5.74 -6.10
CA GLU A 214 -16.51 5.16 -7.29
C GLU A 214 -16.61 6.10 -8.50
N PRO A 215 -15.47 6.46 -9.14
CA PRO A 215 -15.47 7.14 -10.41
C PRO A 215 -15.89 6.18 -11.53
N PRO A 216 -16.26 6.68 -12.73
CA PRO A 216 -16.64 5.84 -13.87
C PRO A 216 -15.59 4.80 -14.27
N GLU A 217 -14.31 5.09 -14.05
CA GLU A 217 -13.18 4.18 -14.33
C GLU A 217 -13.05 3.06 -13.30
N HIS A 218 -13.77 3.13 -12.17
CA HIS A 218 -13.78 2.11 -11.11
C HIS A 218 -12.41 1.69 -10.55
N LYS A 219 -11.42 2.61 -10.55
CA LYS A 219 -10.03 2.32 -10.15
C LYS A 219 -9.67 2.60 -8.68
N ASN A 220 -10.49 3.36 -7.97
CA ASN A 220 -10.28 3.73 -6.57
C ASN A 220 -11.52 4.38 -5.95
N TRP A 221 -11.63 4.35 -4.62
CA TRP A 221 -12.62 5.15 -3.90
C TRP A 221 -12.09 6.57 -3.67
N VAL A 222 -12.78 7.56 -4.23
CA VAL A 222 -12.43 8.98 -4.17
C VAL A 222 -13.65 9.85 -3.90
N VAL A 223 -13.43 11.13 -3.63
CA VAL A 223 -14.53 12.08 -3.48
C VAL A 223 -15.10 12.41 -4.87
N THR A 224 -16.26 11.82 -5.20
CA THR A 224 -16.96 12.09 -6.47
C THR A 224 -18.03 13.19 -6.30
N PRO A 225 -18.55 13.76 -7.40
CA PRO A 225 -19.73 14.63 -7.35
C PRO A 225 -20.94 13.96 -6.70
N LYS A 226 -21.20 12.68 -7.01
CA LYS A 226 -22.30 11.90 -6.44
C LYS A 226 -22.19 11.82 -4.91
N LEU A 227 -20.99 11.56 -4.40
CA LEU A 227 -20.74 11.50 -2.96
C LEU A 227 -21.07 12.82 -2.27
N LYS A 228 -20.69 13.96 -2.88
CA LYS A 228 -20.93 15.32 -2.34
C LYS A 228 -22.41 15.70 -2.25
N VAL A 229 -23.23 15.24 -3.20
CA VAL A 229 -24.67 15.56 -3.22
C VAL A 229 -25.50 14.61 -2.36
N THR A 230 -25.00 13.40 -2.10
CA THR A 230 -25.72 12.39 -1.31
C THR A 230 -25.45 12.50 0.18
N TYR A 231 -24.22 12.79 0.60
CA TYR A 231 -23.79 12.72 2.00
C TYR A 231 -23.41 14.06 2.60
N LYS A 232 -23.73 14.25 3.90
CA LYS A 232 -23.29 15.42 4.67
C LYS A 232 -21.76 15.42 4.82
N ARG A 233 -21.22 16.55 5.30
CA ARG A 233 -19.77 16.70 5.58
C ARG A 233 -19.25 15.52 6.43
N GLY A 234 -18.04 15.07 6.13
CA GLY A 234 -17.42 13.88 6.75
C GLY A 234 -17.06 12.77 5.75
N TYR A 235 -17.60 12.80 4.53
CA TYR A 235 -17.31 11.77 3.50
C TYR A 235 -15.82 11.63 3.15
N LYS A 236 -15.07 12.73 3.10
CA LYS A 236 -13.62 12.67 2.82
C LYS A 236 -12.87 12.02 4.00
N GLN A 237 -13.24 12.41 5.22
CA GLN A 237 -12.63 11.88 6.45
C GLN A 237 -12.84 10.37 6.55
N LEU A 238 -14.02 9.85 6.22
CA LEU A 238 -14.26 8.40 6.18
C LEU A 238 -13.32 7.68 5.21
N LEU A 239 -13.15 8.19 3.98
CA LEU A 239 -12.24 7.58 3.00
C LEU A 239 -10.78 7.62 3.47
N ASP A 240 -10.35 8.72 4.09
CA ASP A 240 -9.00 8.85 4.62
C ASP A 240 -8.81 7.94 5.85
N GLU A 241 -9.81 7.83 6.71
CA GLU A 241 -9.86 6.95 7.87
C GLU A 241 -9.80 5.46 7.47
N LEU A 242 -10.54 5.05 6.45
CA LEU A 242 -10.47 3.69 5.91
C LEU A 242 -9.04 3.33 5.48
N ARG A 243 -8.38 4.20 4.71
CA ARG A 243 -7.00 3.96 4.25
C ARG A 243 -6.02 3.91 5.42
N GLN A 244 -6.18 4.82 6.38
CA GLN A 244 -5.30 4.91 7.54
C GLN A 244 -5.47 3.71 8.47
N ARG A 245 -6.71 3.32 8.81
CA ARG A 245 -6.99 2.14 9.65
C ARG A 245 -6.49 0.85 9.02
N VAL A 246 -6.69 0.65 7.71
CA VAL A 246 -6.12 -0.50 6.99
C VAL A 246 -4.60 -0.52 7.11
N LYS A 247 -3.94 0.63 6.89
CA LYS A 247 -2.48 0.73 7.00
C LYS A 247 -1.98 0.39 8.42
N ASP A 248 -2.66 0.90 9.45
CA ASP A 248 -2.28 0.70 10.84
C ASP A 248 -2.45 -0.77 11.25
N VAL A 249 -3.61 -1.37 10.93
CA VAL A 249 -3.86 -2.80 11.19
C VAL A 249 -2.88 -3.68 10.43
N LEU A 250 -2.60 -3.39 9.16
CA LEU A 250 -1.60 -4.13 8.40
C LEU A 250 -0.24 -4.08 9.07
N LYS A 251 0.21 -2.87 9.44
CA LYS A 251 1.50 -2.69 10.11
C LYS A 251 1.59 -3.56 11.36
N ASP A 252 0.55 -3.62 12.17
CA ASP A 252 0.55 -4.42 13.40
C ASP A 252 0.54 -5.94 13.11
N LEU A 253 -0.19 -6.39 12.07
CA LEU A 253 -0.27 -7.81 11.69
C LEU A 253 1.02 -8.34 11.06
N VAL A 254 1.63 -7.58 10.16
CA VAL A 254 2.73 -8.09 9.31
C VAL A 254 4.12 -7.78 9.85
N SER A 255 4.23 -6.85 10.80
CA SER A 255 5.50 -6.63 11.50
C SER A 255 5.85 -7.85 12.34
N ALA A 256 7.08 -8.33 12.26
CA ALA A 256 7.54 -9.38 13.15
C ALA A 256 7.44 -8.90 14.60
N LYS A 257 6.67 -9.64 15.43
CA LYS A 257 6.67 -9.45 16.88
C LYS A 257 8.04 -9.91 17.40
N PRO A 258 8.73 -9.15 18.27
CA PRO A 258 9.93 -9.64 18.93
C PRO A 258 9.59 -10.94 19.66
N GLN A 259 10.29 -12.03 19.37
CA GLN A 259 10.21 -13.19 20.23
C GLN A 259 10.80 -12.80 21.58
N GLU A 260 10.04 -12.95 22.66
CA GLU A 260 10.60 -12.97 24.01
C GLU A 260 11.49 -14.22 24.12
N GLY A 261 12.73 -14.08 23.67
CA GLY A 261 13.74 -15.11 23.77
C GLY A 261 14.07 -15.34 25.24
N THR A 262 14.01 -16.61 25.63
CA THR A 262 14.51 -17.15 26.89
C THR A 262 15.90 -16.59 27.19
N ASP A 263 16.02 -15.87 28.32
CA ASP A 263 17.23 -15.41 29.00
C ASP A 263 18.53 -15.54 28.18
N GLY A 264 18.76 -14.58 27.28
CA GLY A 264 20.04 -14.46 26.59
C GLY A 264 21.19 -14.28 27.58
N PRO A 265 22.43 -14.69 27.24
CA PRO A 265 23.55 -14.64 28.18
C PRO A 265 23.75 -13.20 28.66
N ARG A 266 23.51 -12.99 29.96
CA ARG A 266 23.51 -11.71 30.72
C ARG A 266 24.71 -10.78 30.48
N LEU A 267 25.73 -11.24 29.75
CA LEU A 267 26.89 -10.47 29.30
C LEU A 267 26.55 -9.43 28.23
N LEU A 268 25.59 -9.67 27.32
CA LEU A 268 25.16 -8.66 26.33
C LEU A 268 24.31 -7.55 26.96
N MET A 269 23.53 -7.89 27.99
CA MET A 269 22.70 -6.95 28.76
C MET A 269 23.51 -5.95 29.59
N LYS A 270 24.79 -6.27 29.89
CA LYS A 270 25.72 -5.33 30.54
C LYS A 270 26.39 -4.37 29.56
N LEU A 271 26.43 -4.70 28.28
CA LEU A 271 26.99 -3.84 27.22
C LEU A 271 25.94 -2.89 26.63
N PHE A 272 24.65 -3.18 26.83
CA PHE A 272 23.54 -2.31 26.51
C PHE A 272 22.61 -2.19 27.73
N PRO A 273 22.70 -1.13 28.54
CA PRO A 273 21.77 -0.93 29.64
C PRO A 273 20.39 -0.56 29.10
N LEU A 274 19.59 -1.58 28.79
CA LEU A 274 18.15 -1.44 28.58
C LEU A 274 17.49 -1.69 29.93
N GLY A 275 17.17 -0.60 30.64
CA GLY A 275 16.53 -0.65 31.95
C GLY A 275 15.06 -1.11 31.90
N ASP A 276 14.68 -1.88 32.91
CA ASP A 276 13.32 -2.36 33.20
C ASP A 276 12.28 -1.23 33.20
N LYS A 277 11.22 -1.42 32.41
CA LYS A 277 10.07 -0.50 32.33
C LYS A 277 8.94 -0.92 33.27
N SER A 278 9.22 -0.93 34.57
CA SER A 278 8.19 -1.15 35.58
C SER A 278 8.29 -0.17 36.75
N ASN A 279 8.57 1.11 36.46
CA ASN A 279 8.13 2.30 37.21
C ASN A 279 8.87 3.58 36.76
N LEU A 280 8.88 3.86 35.45
CA LEU A 280 9.48 5.10 34.95
C LEU A 280 8.41 6.11 34.53
N PRO A 281 8.57 7.41 34.88
CA PRO A 281 7.73 8.49 34.37
C PRO A 281 7.66 8.45 32.83
N PRO A 282 6.64 9.04 32.19
CA PRO A 282 6.48 9.00 30.73
C PRO A 282 7.81 9.36 30.04
N SER A 283 8.26 8.48 29.15
CA SER A 283 9.52 8.62 28.43
C SER A 283 9.65 10.04 27.85
N PRO A 284 10.79 10.73 28.04
CA PRO A 284 10.98 12.06 27.48
C PRO A 284 10.89 11.96 25.96
N ARG A 285 9.99 12.76 25.37
CA ARG A 285 9.74 12.81 23.94
C ARG A 285 10.94 13.53 23.31
N ASN A 286 11.74 12.86 22.48
CA ASN A 286 12.94 13.45 21.86
C ASN A 286 12.64 14.85 21.28
N PRO A 287 13.35 15.91 21.71
CA PRO A 287 12.98 17.27 21.33
C PRO A 287 13.33 17.64 19.90
N ILE A 288 14.21 16.88 19.24
CA ILE A 288 14.65 17.15 17.87
C ILE A 288 14.24 16.00 16.98
N THR A 289 13.54 16.32 15.88
CA THR A 289 13.06 15.35 14.90
C THR A 289 13.56 15.70 13.50
N LEU A 290 14.03 14.70 12.76
CA LEU A 290 14.36 14.82 11.35
C LEU A 290 13.10 14.61 10.49
N LYS A 291 12.83 15.53 9.57
CA LYS A 291 11.70 15.49 8.63
C LYS A 291 12.20 15.50 7.19
N ASN A 292 11.49 14.77 6.35
CA ASN A 292 11.69 14.71 4.90
C ASN A 292 13.16 14.48 4.48
N PRO A 293 13.88 13.49 5.04
CA PRO A 293 15.21 13.17 4.54
C PRO A 293 15.11 12.66 3.10
N ASP A 294 15.94 13.20 2.22
CA ASP A 294 16.09 12.78 0.83
C ASP A 294 17.58 12.61 0.51
N ALA A 295 17.91 11.61 -0.30
CA ALA A 295 19.27 11.34 -0.74
C ALA A 295 19.26 10.83 -2.19
N LYS A 296 20.09 11.42 -3.04
CA LYS A 296 20.16 11.10 -4.48
C LYS A 296 21.60 10.96 -4.91
N PHE A 297 21.85 10.00 -5.80
CA PHE A 297 23.15 9.82 -6.41
C PHE A 297 23.25 10.67 -7.68
N VAL A 298 24.09 11.71 -7.66
CA VAL A 298 24.24 12.69 -8.74
C VAL A 298 25.72 12.89 -9.04
N ASN A 299 26.13 12.80 -10.31
CA ASN A 299 27.51 13.07 -10.75
C ASN A 299 28.59 12.31 -9.95
N GLY A 300 28.34 11.04 -9.64
CA GLY A 300 29.29 10.18 -8.94
C GLY A 300 29.36 10.39 -7.43
N ARG A 301 28.49 11.21 -6.84
CA ARG A 301 28.42 11.43 -5.39
C ARG A 301 26.99 11.40 -4.86
N TRP A 302 26.81 11.03 -3.60
CA TRP A 302 25.53 11.19 -2.91
C TRP A 302 25.34 12.64 -2.45
N GLU A 303 24.22 13.23 -2.85
CA GLU A 303 23.71 14.50 -2.35
C GLU A 303 22.49 14.23 -1.47
N PHE A 304 22.42 14.86 -0.30
CA PHE A 304 21.34 14.64 0.66
C PHE A 304 20.79 15.96 1.20
N SER A 305 19.55 15.92 1.65
CA SER A 305 18.87 17.06 2.26
C SER A 305 17.84 16.62 3.29
N GLY A 306 17.42 17.54 4.14
CA GLY A 306 16.38 17.29 5.13
C GLY A 306 16.09 18.51 5.99
N ARG A 307 15.09 18.36 6.86
CA ARG A 307 14.64 19.41 7.79
C ARG A 307 14.77 18.95 9.22
N LEU A 308 15.49 19.69 10.05
CA LEU A 308 15.45 19.53 11.50
C LEU A 308 14.29 20.33 12.07
N ALA A 309 13.48 19.70 12.91
CA ALA A 309 12.42 20.34 13.69
C ALA A 309 12.69 20.16 15.19
N VAL A 310 12.92 21.29 15.87
CA VAL A 310 13.22 21.37 17.30
C VAL A 310 11.97 21.81 18.06
N ARG A 311 11.55 21.02 19.04
CA ARG A 311 10.48 21.33 19.99
C ARG A 311 11.09 22.03 21.18
N SER A 312 10.45 23.11 21.64
CA SER A 312 10.95 23.90 22.78
C SER A 312 10.71 23.16 24.10
N ASP A 313 11.75 22.53 24.64
CA ASP A 313 11.79 22.02 26.01
C ASP A 313 13.03 22.55 26.75
N ASN A 314 12.94 23.77 27.30
CA ASN A 314 13.90 24.36 28.25
C ASN A 314 15.41 24.36 27.91
N SER A 315 15.82 23.89 26.75
CA SER A 315 17.21 23.79 26.33
C SER A 315 17.69 25.15 25.81
N LYS A 316 18.81 25.66 26.35
CA LYS A 316 19.39 26.95 25.90
C LYS A 316 20.04 26.83 24.51
N LYS A 317 20.55 25.65 24.15
CA LYS A 317 21.17 25.31 22.86
C LYS A 317 20.87 23.85 22.50
N TRP A 318 20.88 23.54 21.21
CA TRP A 318 20.74 22.17 20.71
C TRP A 318 21.90 21.81 19.78
N GLN A 319 22.24 20.53 19.75
CA GLN A 319 23.21 19.95 18.83
C GLN A 319 22.59 18.73 18.12
N ALA A 320 22.95 18.55 16.85
CA ALA A 320 22.59 17.37 16.07
C ALA A 320 23.81 16.88 15.29
N ALA A 321 24.05 15.57 15.30
CA ALA A 321 25.03 14.93 14.43
C ALA A 321 24.29 14.06 13.39
N LEU A 322 24.76 14.12 12.15
CA LEU A 322 24.16 13.50 11.00
C LEU A 322 25.22 12.76 10.20
N ASP A 323 25.04 11.47 10.02
CA ASP A 323 25.98 10.57 9.36
C ASP A 323 25.27 9.89 8.18
N LEU A 324 25.95 9.74 7.06
CA LEU A 324 25.42 9.03 5.90
C LEU A 324 26.13 7.69 5.78
N ARG A 325 25.37 6.61 5.91
CA ARG A 325 25.90 5.24 6.01
C ARG A 325 25.51 4.42 4.80
N PHE A 326 26.46 3.67 4.25
CA PHE A 326 26.22 2.67 3.23
C PHE A 326 25.71 1.37 3.85
N GLN A 327 24.71 0.76 3.22
CA GLN A 327 24.20 -0.57 3.58
C GLN A 327 24.74 -1.58 2.57
N ALA A 328 25.56 -2.52 3.05
CA ALA A 328 26.00 -3.70 2.31
C ALA A 328 25.10 -4.90 2.64
N GLU A 329 24.99 -5.88 1.74
CA GLU A 329 24.22 -7.13 1.94
C GLU A 329 24.76 -7.97 3.10
N ASP A 330 26.06 -7.86 3.40
CA ASP A 330 26.67 -8.43 4.60
C ASP A 330 26.68 -7.39 5.72
N ALA A 331 25.93 -7.66 6.79
CA ALA A 331 25.69 -6.76 7.92
C ALA A 331 26.94 -6.40 8.76
N SER A 332 28.16 -6.73 8.32
CA SER A 332 29.41 -6.47 9.03
C SER A 332 30.15 -5.20 8.58
N ASP A 333 29.88 -4.65 7.40
CA ASP A 333 30.61 -3.47 6.87
C ASP A 333 29.66 -2.32 6.48
N SER A 334 29.09 -1.65 7.48
CA SER A 334 28.45 -0.34 7.28
C SER A 334 29.49 0.78 7.39
N SER A 335 30.02 1.24 6.26
CA SER A 335 30.92 2.40 6.24
C SER A 335 30.11 3.70 6.33
N GLY A 336 30.33 4.49 7.38
CA GLY A 336 29.86 5.87 7.55
C GLY A 336 31.00 6.88 7.42
N GLY A 337 30.78 8.15 7.75
CA GLY A 337 31.85 9.15 7.76
C GLY A 337 32.27 9.64 6.38
N VAL A 338 31.32 9.70 5.44
CA VAL A 338 31.58 10.06 4.04
C VAL A 338 31.11 11.46 3.67
N ILE A 339 30.59 12.26 4.61
CA ILE A 339 30.13 13.63 4.30
C ILE A 339 31.35 14.52 4.04
N ASP A 340 31.33 15.24 2.92
CA ASP A 340 32.37 16.19 2.50
C ASP A 340 31.91 17.61 2.78
N THR A 341 30.75 17.98 2.24
CA THR A 341 30.15 19.30 2.41
C THR A 341 28.83 19.19 3.15
N PHE A 342 28.59 20.09 4.11
CA PHE A 342 27.33 20.15 4.84
C PHE A 342 26.98 21.61 5.13
N VAL A 343 25.82 22.05 4.65
CA VAL A 343 25.37 23.45 4.69
C VAL A 343 23.90 23.55 5.09
N ILE A 344 23.53 24.71 5.63
CA ILE A 344 22.15 25.05 5.96
C ILE A 344 21.62 26.15 5.04
N ASP A 345 20.30 26.18 4.88
CA ASP A 345 19.64 27.31 4.25
C ASP A 345 19.62 28.52 5.21
N LYS A 346 20.23 29.63 4.80
CA LYS A 346 20.43 30.83 5.64
C LYS A 346 19.19 31.73 5.61
N ASN A 347 18.02 31.16 5.93
CA ASN A 347 16.78 31.91 6.06
C ASN A 347 16.70 32.61 7.42
N ALA A 348 15.77 33.57 7.56
CA ALA A 348 15.59 34.35 8.79
C ALA A 348 15.38 33.49 10.05
N GLU A 349 14.85 32.27 9.89
CA GLU A 349 14.59 31.31 10.97
C GLU A 349 15.82 30.51 11.43
N ALA A 350 16.90 30.47 10.64
CA ALA A 350 18.12 29.70 10.93
C ALA A 350 19.29 30.57 11.46
N LYS A 351 18.98 31.79 11.94
CA LYS A 351 19.98 32.76 12.40
C LYS A 351 20.68 32.27 13.68
N GLY A 352 22.01 32.16 13.62
CA GLY A 352 22.84 31.67 14.74
C GLY A 352 23.06 30.15 14.75
N VAL A 353 22.64 29.43 13.71
CA VAL A 353 22.98 28.01 13.54
C VAL A 353 24.35 27.89 12.89
N GLU A 354 25.22 27.09 13.50
CA GLU A 354 26.54 26.76 13.02
C GLU A 354 26.57 25.32 12.49
N THR A 355 27.30 25.10 11.40
CA THR A 355 27.51 23.78 10.80
C THR A 355 28.97 23.47 10.64
N LYS A 356 29.36 22.24 10.93
CA LYS A 356 30.72 21.74 10.71
C LYS A 356 30.67 20.28 10.26
N VAL A 357 31.65 19.85 9.49
CA VAL A 357 31.87 18.43 9.21
C VAL A 357 33.03 17.95 10.08
N GLU A 358 32.79 16.93 10.91
CA GLU A 358 33.80 16.34 11.79
C GLU A 358 33.90 14.84 11.48
N ASN A 359 35.08 14.38 11.05
CA ASN A 359 35.33 12.98 10.66
C ASN A 359 34.30 12.42 9.66
N GLY A 360 33.81 13.26 8.75
CA GLY A 360 32.80 12.88 7.75
C GLY A 360 31.36 12.76 8.27
N VAL A 361 31.09 13.30 9.46
CA VAL A 361 29.77 13.46 10.07
C VAL A 361 29.42 14.95 10.09
N GLY A 362 28.22 15.31 9.62
CA GLY A 362 27.71 16.68 9.67
C GLY A 362 27.17 17.01 11.06
N VAL A 363 27.73 18.04 11.69
CA VAL A 363 27.33 18.53 13.02
C VAL A 363 26.64 19.89 12.87
N LEU A 364 25.45 20.02 13.44
CA LEU A 364 24.70 21.28 13.56
C LEU A 364 24.58 21.70 15.01
N ARG A 365 24.77 22.99 15.28
CA ARG A 365 24.57 23.61 16.59
C ARG A 365 23.71 24.85 16.42
N GLY A 366 22.65 24.98 17.23
CA GLY A 366 21.78 26.14 17.15
C GLY A 366 21.24 26.59 18.50
N PRO A 367 20.82 27.86 18.62
CA PRO A 367 20.20 28.38 19.83
C PRO A 367 18.76 27.86 19.98
N ALA A 368 18.23 27.91 21.21
CA ALA A 368 16.85 27.52 21.54
C ALA A 368 15.75 28.19 20.70
N SER A 369 16.03 29.39 20.20
CA SER A 369 15.09 30.17 19.38
C SER A 369 14.82 29.55 18.01
N VAL A 370 15.74 28.72 17.51
CA VAL A 370 15.63 28.10 16.20
C VAL A 370 14.81 26.82 16.30
N ARG A 371 13.65 26.82 15.64
CA ARG A 371 12.70 25.70 15.66
C ARG A 371 12.76 24.83 14.42
N GLN A 372 13.26 25.38 13.31
CA GLN A 372 13.38 24.66 12.05
C GLN A 372 14.66 25.07 11.33
N VAL A 373 15.35 24.09 10.75
CA VAL A 373 16.53 24.31 9.91
C VAL A 373 16.50 23.33 8.76
N ASP A 374 16.52 23.85 7.54
CA ASP A 374 16.73 23.07 6.34
C ASP A 374 18.24 22.93 6.08
N PHE A 375 18.68 21.72 5.76
CA PHE A 375 20.08 21.42 5.49
C PHE A 375 20.25 20.62 4.20
N SER A 376 21.44 20.72 3.62
CA SER A 376 21.87 19.90 2.50
C SER A 376 23.35 19.57 2.61
N GLY A 377 23.77 18.49 1.97
CA GLY A 377 25.16 18.08 1.97
C GLY A 377 25.52 17.17 0.81
N LYS A 378 26.82 17.01 0.62
CA LYS A 378 27.43 16.15 -0.40
C LYS A 378 28.46 15.27 0.25
N THR A 379 28.62 14.07 -0.30
CA THR A 379 29.58 13.07 0.17
C THR A 379 30.86 13.06 -0.67
N ASP A 380 31.93 12.54 -0.09
CA ASP A 380 33.25 12.32 -0.69
C ASP A 380 33.30 10.94 -1.38
N PRO A 381 33.36 10.87 -2.71
CA PRO A 381 33.40 9.60 -3.44
C PRO A 381 34.65 8.75 -3.18
N THR A 382 35.73 9.35 -2.70
CA THR A 382 36.98 8.62 -2.42
C THR A 382 36.88 7.73 -1.18
N LYS A 383 35.86 7.95 -0.35
CA LYS A 383 35.61 7.22 0.90
C LYS A 383 34.54 6.13 0.75
N TYR A 384 34.10 5.84 -0.47
CA TYR A 384 33.06 4.86 -0.71
C TYR A 384 33.58 3.42 -0.61
N PRO A 385 32.81 2.49 -0.01
CA PRO A 385 33.05 1.07 -0.20
C PRO A 385 32.77 0.75 -1.68
N THR A 386 33.53 -0.17 -2.27
CA THR A 386 33.94 -0.22 -3.69
C THR A 386 32.84 -0.40 -4.77
N ASP A 387 31.55 -0.17 -4.49
CA ASP A 387 30.50 -0.04 -5.51
C ASP A 387 29.30 0.85 -5.07
N ALA A 388 29.53 2.15 -4.87
CA ALA A 388 28.53 3.11 -4.40
C ALA A 388 27.31 3.32 -5.33
N LYS A 389 27.37 2.86 -6.59
CA LYS A 389 26.24 2.94 -7.53
C LYS A 389 25.15 1.92 -7.23
N ARG A 390 25.48 0.84 -6.53
CA ARG A 390 24.55 -0.24 -6.15
C ARG A 390 24.21 -0.24 -4.67
N ALA A 391 24.91 0.56 -3.87
CA ALA A 391 24.69 0.64 -2.44
C ALA A 391 23.46 1.50 -2.10
N THR A 392 22.65 1.02 -1.16
CA THR A 392 21.62 1.85 -0.53
C THR A 392 22.25 2.66 0.59
N VAL A 393 21.90 3.95 0.70
CA VAL A 393 22.39 4.81 1.78
C VAL A 393 21.28 5.16 2.76
N SER A 394 21.64 5.24 4.04
CA SER A 394 20.74 5.69 5.11
C SER A 394 21.34 6.86 5.87
N LEU A 395 20.50 7.82 6.21
CA LEU A 395 20.88 8.98 7.02
C LEU A 395 20.65 8.64 8.51
N ASP A 396 21.74 8.41 9.25
CA ASP A 396 21.70 8.23 10.70
C ASP A 396 21.72 9.60 11.38
N PHE A 397 20.83 9.79 12.35
CA PHE A 397 20.61 11.07 13.02
C PHE A 397 20.68 10.90 14.53
N ARG A 398 21.57 11.66 15.17
CA ARG A 398 21.82 11.62 16.62
C ARG A 398 21.62 13.01 17.21
N PRO A 399 20.47 13.28 17.84
CA PRO A 399 20.24 14.53 18.55
C PRO A 399 20.93 14.52 19.91
N THR A 400 21.48 15.66 20.32
CA THR A 400 22.01 15.88 21.67
C THR A 400 21.57 17.24 22.16
N VAL A 401 20.83 17.27 23.25
CA VAL A 401 20.52 18.53 23.95
C VAL A 401 21.71 18.86 24.82
N VAL A 402 22.31 20.04 24.64
CA VAL A 402 23.46 20.47 25.44
C VAL A 402 22.93 21.27 26.63
N GLU A 403 22.90 20.66 27.81
CA GLU A 403 22.73 21.37 29.07
C GLU A 403 24.09 21.91 29.52
N GLU A 404 24.28 23.23 29.55
CA GLU A 404 25.42 23.84 30.23
C GLU A 404 25.09 23.93 31.74
N HIS A 405 25.99 23.41 32.58
CA HIS A 405 26.03 23.70 34.02
C HIS A 405 26.33 25.16 34.30
#